data_AF-A0A2P4ZRX9-F1
#
_entry.id   AF-A0A2P4ZRX9-F1
#
_cell.length_a   1.000
_cell.length_b   1.000
_cell.length_c   1.000
_cell.angle_alpha   90.00
_cell.angle_beta   90.00
_cell.angle_gamma   90.00
#
_symmetry.space_group_name_H-M   'P 1'
#
loop_
_entity.id
_entity.type
_entity.pdbx_description
1 polymer ?
#
loop_
_entity_poly.entity_id
_entity_poly.type
_entity_poly.pdbx_seq_one_letter_code
_entity_poly.pdbx_strand_id
1 'polypeptide(L)'
;MSSTDFKIPLRHQPDDVGYRLIELPPELQSLLESDNPPVLTLESSETSALLKSPDRTYSLRQKNTSNSVILLSPLDSSTASNPGIAAISTIHETVELELVPEHAAAASGQLKNTGSRGKWHEMFGKGR
;
A
#
# COMPACT_ATOMS: atom_id res chain seq x y z
N MET A 1 -11.01 50.10 -3.77
CA MET A 1 -11.61 48.77 -3.52
C MET A 1 -10.50 47.89 -2.95
N SER A 2 -10.63 47.44 -1.70
CA SER A 2 -9.59 46.65 -1.03
C SER A 2 -9.79 45.18 -1.39
N SER A 3 -8.86 44.64 -2.20
CA SER A 3 -8.76 43.19 -2.43
C SER A 3 -8.34 42.55 -1.11
N THR A 4 -9.26 41.84 -0.46
CA THR A 4 -8.91 41.06 0.72
C THR A 4 -8.30 39.76 0.22
N ASP A 5 -6.97 39.63 0.32
CA ASP A 5 -6.27 38.38 0.03
C ASP A 5 -6.72 37.30 1.02
N PHE A 6 -7.58 36.38 0.57
CA PHE A 6 -7.99 35.24 1.36
C PHE A 6 -6.82 34.24 1.45
N LYS A 7 -6.20 34.13 2.63
CA LYS A 7 -5.07 33.23 2.88
C LYS A 7 -5.52 32.10 3.80
N ILE A 8 -5.26 30.85 3.39
CA ILE A 8 -5.47 29.68 4.23
C ILE A 8 -4.15 29.34 4.93
N PRO A 9 -4.07 29.39 6.26
CA PRO A 9 -2.85 29.03 6.99
C PRO A 9 -2.56 27.52 6.84
N LEU A 10 -1.31 27.21 6.50
CA LEU A 10 -0.76 25.85 6.49
C LEU A 10 0.16 25.67 7.70
N ARG A 11 -0.13 24.66 8.53
CA ARG A 11 0.72 24.27 9.66
C ARG A 11 1.39 22.94 9.38
N HIS A 12 2.66 22.80 9.74
CA HIS A 12 3.33 21.51 9.71
C HIS A 12 3.14 20.84 11.08
N GLN A 13 2.34 19.78 11.14
CA GLN A 13 1.97 19.08 12.36
C GLN A 13 1.84 17.57 12.06
N PRO A 14 2.97 16.87 11.85
CA PRO A 14 2.95 15.44 11.65
C PRO A 14 2.46 14.73 12.93
N ASP A 15 1.69 13.66 12.76
CA ASP A 15 1.27 12.80 13.87
C ASP A 15 2.01 11.45 13.87
N ASP A 16 1.84 10.70 14.96
CA ASP A 16 2.50 9.41 15.18
C ASP A 16 1.65 8.21 14.67
N VAL A 17 0.61 8.46 13.85
CA VAL A 17 -0.29 7.40 13.36
C VAL A 17 0.40 6.48 12.35
N GLY A 18 1.40 7.00 11.63
CA GLY A 18 2.17 6.22 10.66
C GLY A 18 1.40 5.93 9.37
N TYR A 19 0.78 6.96 8.78
CA TYR A 19 0.00 6.83 7.54
C TYR A 19 0.76 6.17 6.38
N ARG A 20 0.04 5.37 5.60
CA ARG A 20 0.52 4.70 4.39
C ARG A 20 -0.55 4.83 3.29
N LEU A 21 -0.11 4.92 2.04
CA LEU A 21 -0.98 4.96 0.89
C LEU A 21 -1.00 3.59 0.21
N ILE A 22 -2.19 3.05 -0.02
CA ILE A 22 -2.41 1.79 -0.74
C ILE A 22 -3.13 2.12 -2.04
N GLU A 23 -2.62 1.63 -3.17
CA GLU A 23 -3.23 1.75 -4.48
C GLU A 23 -4.28 0.64 -4.65
N LEU A 24 -5.55 1.05 -4.81
CA LEU A 24 -6.68 0.12 -4.87
C LEU A 24 -7.00 -0.28 -6.33
N PRO A 25 -7.04 -1.58 -6.65
CA PRO A 25 -7.62 -2.06 -7.90
C PRO A 25 -9.10 -1.66 -8.01
N PRO A 26 -9.63 -1.41 -9.23
CA PRO A 26 -11.01 -0.95 -9.43
C PRO A 26 -12.07 -1.87 -8.80
N GLU A 27 -11.85 -3.18 -8.83
CA GLU A 27 -12.75 -4.15 -8.20
C GLU A 27 -12.79 -3.99 -6.68
N LEU A 28 -11.65 -3.70 -6.05
CA LEU A 28 -11.53 -3.59 -4.60
C LEU A 28 -12.10 -2.26 -4.12
N GLN A 29 -11.89 -1.20 -4.91
CA GLN A 29 -12.56 0.08 -4.70
C GLN A 29 -14.08 -0.10 -4.74
N SER A 30 -14.61 -0.73 -5.80
CA SER A 30 -16.05 -0.96 -5.96
C SER A 30 -16.63 -1.80 -4.81
N LEU A 31 -15.85 -2.77 -4.31
CA LEU A 31 -16.23 -3.59 -3.16
C LEU A 31 -16.29 -2.78 -1.86
N LEU A 32 -15.32 -1.90 -1.62
CA LEU A 32 -15.25 -1.03 -0.45
C LEU A 32 -16.31 0.10 -0.47
N GLU A 33 -16.72 0.54 -1.66
CA GLU A 33 -17.77 1.55 -1.85
C GLU A 33 -19.19 0.95 -1.91
N SER A 34 -19.32 -0.38 -1.87
CA SER A 34 -20.63 -1.05 -1.92
C SER A 34 -21.46 -0.82 -0.65
N ASP A 35 -22.78 -1.03 -0.73
CA ASP A 35 -23.70 -0.85 0.42
C ASP A 35 -23.35 -1.74 1.63
N ASN A 36 -22.67 -2.87 1.39
CA ASN A 36 -22.27 -3.82 2.42
C ASN A 36 -20.77 -4.15 2.24
N PRO A 37 -19.87 -3.22 2.58
CA PRO A 37 -18.46 -3.41 2.35
C PRO A 37 -17.94 -4.53 3.28
N PRO A 38 -17.23 -5.54 2.74
CA PRO A 38 -16.71 -6.62 3.55
C PRO A 38 -15.50 -6.15 4.38
N VAL A 39 -15.21 -6.90 5.45
CA VAL A 39 -13.98 -6.71 6.21
C VAL A 39 -12.81 -7.29 5.42
N LEU A 40 -11.84 -6.44 5.07
CA LEU A 40 -10.57 -6.88 4.50
C LEU A 40 -9.60 -7.26 5.62
N THR A 41 -8.80 -8.30 5.40
CA THR A 41 -7.84 -8.78 6.40
C THR A 41 -6.43 -8.72 5.86
N LEU A 42 -5.50 -8.28 6.71
CA LEU A 42 -4.06 -8.28 6.44
C LEU A 42 -3.43 -9.47 7.16
N GLU A 43 -2.74 -10.31 6.40
CA GLU A 43 -2.01 -11.47 6.92
C GLU A 43 -0.54 -11.40 6.52
N SER A 44 0.35 -11.89 7.39
CA SER A 44 1.76 -12.07 7.03
C SER A 44 1.94 -13.42 6.35
N SER A 45 2.71 -13.45 5.26
CA SER A 45 3.27 -14.67 4.68
C SER A 45 4.78 -14.72 4.88
N GLU A 46 5.43 -15.79 4.41
CA GLU A 46 6.90 -15.96 4.53
C GLU A 46 7.70 -14.84 3.82
N THR A 47 7.14 -14.25 2.76
CA THR A 47 7.87 -13.32 1.88
C THR A 47 7.22 -11.94 1.74
N SER A 48 5.95 -11.79 2.09
CA SER A 48 5.23 -10.51 1.97
C SER A 48 3.98 -10.47 2.87
N ALA A 49 3.40 -9.28 3.03
CA ALA A 49 2.05 -9.14 3.57
C ALA A 49 1.01 -9.40 2.47
N LEU A 50 -0.13 -9.97 2.84
CA LEU A 50 -1.25 -10.28 1.96
C LEU A 50 -2.50 -9.54 2.43
N LEU A 51 -3.24 -8.95 1.49
CA LEU A 51 -4.58 -8.43 1.70
C LEU A 51 -5.60 -9.42 1.14
N LYS A 52 -6.48 -9.93 2.00
CA LYS A 52 -7.56 -10.84 1.60
C LYS A 52 -8.89 -10.10 1.54
N SER A 53 -9.54 -10.19 0.38
CA SER A 53 -10.98 -9.94 0.21
C SER A 53 -11.73 -11.28 0.26
N PRO A 54 -13.08 -11.28 0.30
CA PRO A 54 -13.87 -12.51 0.29
C PRO A 54 -13.60 -13.45 -0.89
N ASP A 55 -13.14 -12.88 -1.99
CA ASP A 55 -13.07 -13.47 -3.32
C ASP A 55 -11.64 -13.48 -3.90
N ARG A 56 -10.70 -12.68 -3.36
CA ARG A 56 -9.35 -12.50 -3.91
C ARG A 56 -8.30 -12.32 -2.82
N THR A 57 -7.06 -12.65 -3.17
CA THR A 57 -5.89 -12.40 -2.33
C THR A 57 -4.90 -11.54 -3.11
N TYR A 58 -4.41 -10.48 -2.49
CA TYR A 58 -3.44 -9.56 -3.07
C TYR A 58 -2.14 -9.57 -2.26
N SER A 59 -0.98 -9.62 -2.90
CA SER A 59 0.30 -9.37 -2.25
C SER A 59 0.58 -7.86 -2.21
N LEU A 60 1.07 -7.38 -1.07
CA LEU A 60 1.46 -5.98 -0.89
C LEU A 60 2.89 -5.79 -1.40
N ARG A 61 3.07 -4.82 -2.30
CA ARG A 61 4.37 -4.42 -2.81
C ARG A 61 4.64 -2.95 -2.52
N GLN A 62 5.66 -2.68 -1.73
CA GLN A 62 6.10 -1.32 -1.47
C GLN A 62 6.88 -0.76 -2.67
N LYS A 63 6.57 0.47 -3.06
CA LYS A 63 7.21 1.18 -4.16
C LYS A 63 7.57 2.59 -3.74
N ASN A 64 8.87 2.90 -3.80
CA ASN A 64 9.35 4.24 -3.53
C ASN A 64 9.01 5.19 -4.68
N THR A 65 8.67 6.43 -4.33
CA THR A 65 8.40 7.50 -5.28
C THR A 65 9.52 8.53 -5.22
N SER A 66 9.93 9.09 -6.36
CA SER A 66 10.92 10.18 -6.40
C SER A 66 10.38 11.52 -5.89
N ASN A 67 9.05 11.61 -5.77
CA ASN A 67 8.33 12.76 -5.26
C ASN A 67 7.69 12.41 -3.91
N SER A 68 7.60 13.40 -3.03
CA SER A 68 6.91 13.27 -1.75
C SER A 68 5.44 13.67 -1.89
N VAL A 69 4.55 12.91 -1.26
CA VAL A 69 3.12 13.25 -1.13
C VAL A 69 2.88 13.73 0.28
N ILE A 70 2.34 14.95 0.43
CA ILE A 70 2.01 15.52 1.73
C ILE A 70 0.53 15.25 2.02
N LEU A 71 0.24 14.55 3.11
CA LEU A 71 -1.13 14.36 3.59
C LEU A 71 -1.55 15.58 4.41
N LEU A 72 -2.72 16.09 4.08
CA LEU A 72 -3.27 17.30 4.68
C LEU A 72 -4.57 16.95 5.42
N SER A 73 -4.74 17.51 6.61
CA SER A 73 -5.98 17.43 7.38
C SER A 73 -6.49 18.84 7.68
N PRO A 74 -7.81 19.08 7.66
CA PRO A 74 -8.38 20.32 8.16
C PRO A 74 -8.00 20.54 9.63
N LEU A 75 -7.66 21.77 9.99
CA LEU A 75 -7.51 22.15 11.40
C LEU A 75 -8.91 22.33 12.00
N ASP A 76 -9.21 21.62 13.09
CA ASP A 76 -10.51 21.67 13.75
C ASP A 76 -10.89 23.11 14.14
N SER A 77 -11.99 23.60 13.55
CA SER A 77 -12.57 24.93 13.77
C SER A 77 -13.00 25.18 15.23
N SER A 78 -12.97 24.17 16.10
CA SER A 78 -13.32 24.31 17.52
C SER A 78 -12.27 25.09 18.32
N THR A 79 -11.03 25.20 17.81
CA THR A 79 -9.91 25.87 18.50
C THR A 79 -9.38 27.11 17.79
N ALA A 80 -9.71 27.31 16.52
CA ALA A 80 -9.21 28.41 15.71
C ALA A 80 -10.37 29.16 15.05
N SER A 81 -10.43 30.47 15.26
CA SER A 81 -11.41 31.38 14.64
C SER A 81 -11.26 31.50 13.11
N ASN A 82 -10.24 30.87 12.53
CA ASN A 82 -9.95 30.87 11.11
C ASN A 82 -9.74 29.44 10.60
N PRO A 83 -10.39 29.02 9.50
CA PRO A 83 -10.15 27.72 8.89
C PRO A 83 -8.70 27.62 8.42
N GLY A 84 -8.06 26.47 8.65
CA GLY A 84 -6.67 26.21 8.28
C GLY A 84 -6.44 24.75 7.93
N ILE A 85 -5.23 24.43 7.48
CA ILE A 85 -4.83 23.08 7.06
C ILE A 85 -3.55 22.67 7.81
N ALA A 86 -3.47 21.43 8.26
CA ALA A 86 -2.28 20.81 8.83
C ALA A 86 -1.67 19.80 7.85
N ALA A 87 -0.36 19.85 7.63
CA ALA A 87 0.41 18.77 7.03
C ALA A 87 0.71 17.72 8.09
N ILE A 88 0.01 16.58 7.98
CA ILE A 88 -0.02 15.50 8.98
C ILE A 88 0.93 14.34 8.66
N SER A 89 1.38 14.23 7.41
CA SER A 89 2.40 13.24 7.04
C SER A 89 3.06 13.61 5.71
N THR A 90 4.30 13.14 5.51
CA THR A 90 5.00 13.21 4.23
C THR A 90 5.39 11.80 3.80
N ILE A 91 4.76 11.32 2.74
CA ILE A 91 4.86 9.97 2.23
C ILE A 91 5.85 9.93 1.06
N HIS A 92 6.75 8.95 1.07
CA HIS A 92 7.79 8.74 0.04
C HIS A 92 7.65 7.38 -0.67
N GLU A 93 6.62 6.62 -0.31
CA GLU A 93 6.36 5.29 -0.81
C GLU A 93 4.86 5.00 -0.86
N THR A 94 4.44 4.23 -1.85
CA THR A 94 3.09 3.67 -1.95
C THR A 94 3.14 2.16 -1.83
N VAL A 95 2.00 1.56 -1.49
CA VAL A 95 1.80 0.12 -1.48
C VAL A 95 0.91 -0.24 -2.65
N GLU A 96 1.45 -0.98 -3.60
CA GLU A 96 0.70 -1.57 -4.71
C GLU A 96 0.13 -2.93 -4.29
N LEU A 97 -1.03 -3.29 -4.85
CA LEU A 97 -1.67 -4.58 -4.65
C LEU A 97 -1.55 -5.42 -5.93
N GLU A 98 -0.90 -6.58 -5.83
CA GLU A 98 -0.76 -7.52 -6.93
C GLU A 98 -1.62 -8.76 -6.68
N LEU A 99 -2.49 -9.12 -7.62
CA LEU A 99 -3.38 -10.26 -7.47
C LEU A 99 -2.57 -11.56 -7.42
N VAL A 100 -2.73 -12.33 -6.33
CA VAL A 100 -2.13 -13.66 -6.20
C VAL A 100 -3.02 -14.67 -6.90
N PRO A 101 -2.52 -15.43 -7.89
CA PRO A 101 -3.28 -16.51 -8.50
C PRO A 101 -3.63 -17.55 -7.44
N GLU A 102 -4.91 -17.91 -7.36
CA GLU A 102 -5.48 -18.85 -6.38
C GLU A 102 -4.75 -20.21 -6.34
N HIS A 103 -4.07 -20.57 -7.43
CA HIS A 103 -3.30 -21.81 -7.52
C HIS A 103 -1.96 -21.82 -6.77
N ALA A 104 -1.50 -20.68 -6.25
CA ALA A 104 -0.23 -20.56 -5.52
C ALA A 104 -0.41 -20.61 -3.99
N ALA A 105 -1.61 -20.33 -3.46
CA ALA A 105 -1.86 -20.35 -2.01
C ALA A 105 -1.84 -21.76 -1.39
N ALA A 106 -2.00 -22.81 -2.21
CA ALA A 106 -1.89 -24.21 -1.80
C ALA A 106 -0.49 -24.83 -1.99
N ALA A 107 0.48 -24.08 -2.54
CA ALA A 107 1.79 -24.62 -2.92
C ALA A 107 2.90 -24.39 -1.88
N SER A 108 2.63 -23.69 -0.77
CA SER A 108 3.59 -23.51 0.34
C SER A 108 3.70 -24.73 1.27
N GLY A 109 3.01 -25.83 0.98
CA GLY A 109 3.00 -27.05 1.83
C GLY A 109 3.75 -28.27 1.29
N GLN A 110 4.27 -28.26 0.06
CA GLN A 110 4.97 -29.44 -0.49
C GLN A 110 6.10 -29.04 -1.43
N LEU A 111 7.30 -28.87 -0.86
CA LEU A 111 8.55 -29.14 -1.57
C LEU A 111 8.53 -30.62 -2.00
N LYS A 112 7.90 -30.91 -3.13
CA LYS A 112 8.24 -32.13 -3.88
C LYS A 112 9.67 -31.92 -4.34
N ASN A 113 10.60 -32.59 -3.68
CA ASN A 113 11.95 -32.82 -4.19
C ASN A 113 11.83 -33.52 -5.55
N THR A 114 11.61 -32.74 -6.61
CA THR A 114 11.81 -33.22 -7.97
C THR A 114 13.31 -33.36 -8.10
N GLY A 115 13.79 -34.61 -8.07
CA GLY A 115 15.20 -34.99 -8.02
C GLY A 115 15.98 -34.62 -9.29
N SER A 116 16.08 -33.34 -9.60
CA SER A 116 16.92 -32.80 -10.67
C SER A 116 18.12 -32.04 -10.08
N ARG A 117 18.90 -32.73 -9.23
CA ARG A 117 20.21 -32.24 -8.74
C ARG A 117 21.33 -32.42 -9.76
N GLY A 118 21.08 -32.23 -11.06
CA GLY A 118 22.00 -32.72 -12.08
C GLY A 118 22.10 -31.97 -13.40
N LYS A 119 21.68 -30.71 -13.51
CA LYS A 119 21.78 -29.99 -14.80
C LYS A 119 22.22 -28.53 -14.76
N TRP A 120 22.26 -27.91 -13.60
CA TRP A 120 22.76 -26.54 -13.45
C TRP A 120 24.29 -26.44 -13.44
N HIS A 121 24.98 -27.45 -12.88
CA HIS A 121 26.45 -27.42 -12.78
C HIS A 121 27.17 -27.70 -14.12
N GLU A 122 26.49 -28.23 -15.13
CA GLU A 122 27.10 -28.48 -16.46
C GLU A 122 27.05 -27.26 -17.40
N MET A 123 26.16 -26.29 -17.16
CA MET A 123 25.99 -25.14 -18.07
C MET A 123 27.03 -24.01 -17.88
N PHE A 124 27.85 -24.04 -16.82
CA PHE A 124 28.84 -22.99 -16.55
C PHE A 124 30.29 -23.50 -16.38
N GLY A 125 30.55 -24.80 -16.56
CA GLY A 125 31.87 -25.39 -16.35
C GLY A 125 32.73 -25.57 -17.60
N LYS A 126 32.21 -25.34 -18.81
CA LYS A 126 32.92 -25.65 -20.06
C LYS A 126 33.42 -24.39 -20.74
N GLY A 127 34.44 -23.81 -20.13
CA GLY A 127 35.16 -22.67 -20.67
C GLY A 127 36.10 -22.08 -19.65
N ARG A 128 37.12 -22.85 -19.24
CA ARG A 128 38.48 -22.42 -18.89
C ARG A 128 39.31 -23.59 -18.39
#